data_AF-A0A956N1Q6-F1
#
_entry.id   AF-A0A956N1Q6-F1
#
_cell.length_a   1.000
_cell.length_b   1.000
_cell.length_c   1.000
_cell.angle_alpha   90.00
_cell.angle_beta   90.00
_cell.angle_gamma   90.00
#
_symmetry.space_group_name_H-M   'P 1'
#
loop_
_entity.id
_entity.type
_entity.pdbx_description
1 polymer ?
#
loop_
_entity_poly.entity_id
_entity_poly.type
_entity_poly.pdbx_seq_one_letter_code
_entity_poly.pdbx_strand_id
1 'polypeptide(L)' 'PGIDPADCRSVDIVADAAMEIVSRPAHECTGQLRLDEDVLREAGVTDFGRYSIDPQRTPRLDLFVE' A
#
# COMPACT_ATOMS: atom_id res chain seq x y z
N PRO A 1 -4.48 -20.54 1.90
CA PRO A 1 -5.60 -21.12 1.11
C PRO A 1 -6.85 -20.23 1.24
N GLY A 2 -7.30 -19.56 0.17
CA GLY A 2 -8.55 -18.78 0.17
C GLY A 2 -8.51 -17.35 -0.38
N ILE A 3 -7.32 -16.83 -0.72
CA ILE A 3 -7.20 -15.59 -1.50
C ILE A 3 -6.74 -15.98 -2.91
N ASP A 4 -7.47 -15.51 -3.92
CA ASP A 4 -7.04 -15.59 -5.32
C ASP A 4 -5.94 -14.52 -5.50
N PRO A 5 -4.72 -14.85 -5.97
CA PRO A 5 -3.69 -13.86 -6.23
C PRO A 5 -4.13 -12.71 -7.14
N ALA A 6 -5.12 -12.92 -8.02
CA ALA A 6 -5.69 -11.88 -8.85
C ALA A 6 -6.48 -10.81 -8.03
N ASP A 7 -6.92 -11.14 -6.82
CA ASP A 7 -7.57 -10.20 -5.89
C ASP A 7 -6.54 -9.45 -5.01
N CYS A 8 -5.24 -9.65 -5.22
CA CYS A 8 -4.17 -9.00 -4.47
C CYS A 8 -3.53 -7.84 -5.25
N ARG A 9 -2.73 -7.06 -4.53
CA ARG A 9 -1.76 -6.13 -5.12
C ARG A 9 -0.37 -6.75 -5.21
N SER A 10 0.45 -6.20 -6.10
CA SER A 10 1.90 -6.47 -6.16
C SER A 10 2.55 -6.10 -4.83
N VAL A 11 3.58 -6.85 -4.47
CA VAL A 11 4.43 -6.58 -3.29
C VAL A 11 5.09 -5.19 -3.34
N ASP A 12 5.21 -4.60 -4.53
CA ASP A 12 5.82 -3.29 -4.74
C ASP A 12 5.10 -2.16 -3.98
N ILE A 13 3.80 -2.28 -3.70
CA ILE A 13 3.06 -1.23 -2.98
C ILE A 13 3.58 -1.03 -1.55
N VAL A 14 3.84 -2.14 -0.85
CA VAL A 14 4.38 -2.11 0.51
C VAL A 14 5.85 -1.71 0.48
N ALA A 15 6.59 -2.12 -0.55
CA ALA A 15 7.99 -1.74 -0.73
C ALA A 15 8.13 -0.22 -0.94
N ASP A 16 7.33 0.36 -1.85
CA ASP A 16 7.34 1.80 -2.13
C ASP A 16 6.89 2.60 -0.89
N ALA A 17 5.82 2.17 -0.20
CA ALA A 17 5.37 2.82 1.03
C ALA A 17 6.43 2.77 2.15
N ALA A 18 7.11 1.63 2.31
CA ALA A 18 8.20 1.50 3.27
C ALA A 18 9.38 2.43 2.91
N MET A 19 9.74 2.52 1.62
CA MET A 19 10.79 3.42 1.13
C MET A 19 10.47 4.89 1.42
N GLU A 20 9.21 5.30 1.27
CA GLU A 20 8.76 6.64 1.65
C GLU A 20 8.87 6.88 3.15
N ILE A 21 8.46 5.94 4.00
CA ILE A 21 8.57 6.07 5.46
C ILE A 21 10.02 6.23 5.90
N VAL A 22 10.93 5.37 5.42
CA VAL A 22 12.34 5.37 5.87
C VAL A 22 13.12 6.58 5.37
N SER A 23 12.63 7.25 4.31
CA SER A 23 13.26 8.44 3.74
C SER A 23 12.85 9.73 4.47
N ARG A 24 11.79 9.68 5.29
CA ARG A 24 11.32 10.83 6.09
C ARG A 24 12.17 11.02 7.36
N PRO A 25 12.23 12.24 7.92
CA PRO A 25 12.88 12.46 9.21
C PRO A 25 12.25 11.58 10.31
N ALA A 26 13.06 10.80 11.02
CA ALA A 26 12.57 9.81 11.99
C ALA A 26 11.70 10.39 13.12
N HIS A 27 11.93 11.66 13.49
CA HIS A 27 11.15 12.34 14.51
C HIS A 27 9.73 12.74 14.05
N GLU A 28 9.49 12.78 12.73
CA GLU A 28 8.18 13.07 12.14
C GLU A 28 7.37 11.79 11.87
N CYS A 29 8.03 10.64 11.75
CA CYS A 29 7.42 9.36 11.37
C CYS A 29 7.71 8.26 12.42
N THR A 30 7.25 8.48 13.65
CA THR A 30 7.38 7.52 14.76
C THR A 30 6.06 7.35 15.52
N GLY A 31 5.78 6.14 16.00
CA GLY A 31 4.60 5.83 16.83
C GLY A 31 3.26 5.83 16.09
N GLN A 32 3.25 5.59 14.78
CA GLN A 32 2.06 5.65 13.93
C GLN A 32 1.80 4.31 13.24
N LEU A 33 0.52 3.96 13.08
CA LEU A 33 0.07 2.88 12.19
C LEU A 33 -0.33 3.52 10.86
N ARG A 34 0.33 3.14 9.78
CA ARG A 34 0.15 3.77 8.46
C ARG A 34 -0.29 2.70 7.46
N LEU A 35 -1.27 3.03 6.64
CA LEU A 35 -1.63 2.23 5.46
C LEU A 35 -0.70 2.59 4.30
N ASP A 36 -0.35 1.60 3.49
CA ASP A 36 0.49 1.76 2.31
C ASP A 36 -0.09 2.81 1.34
N GLU A 37 -1.39 2.75 1.06
CA GLU A 37 -2.08 3.72 0.22
C GLU A 37 -2.02 5.14 0.77
N ASP A 38 -2.19 5.33 2.08
CA ASP A 38 -2.20 6.67 2.67
C ASP A 38 -0.80 7.31 2.61
N VAL A 39 0.24 6.52 2.89
CA VAL A 39 1.64 6.96 2.75
C VAL A 39 1.93 7.39 1.31
N LEU A 40 1.50 6.59 0.34
CA LEU A 40 1.74 6.84 -1.07
C LEU A 40 0.90 8.02 -1.59
N ARG A 41 -0.35 8.19 -1.14
CA ARG A 41 -1.17 9.37 -1.45
C ARG A 41 -0.54 10.65 -0.93
N GLU A 42 -0.02 10.64 0.30
CA GLU A 42 0.73 11.77 0.85
C GLU A 42 1.98 12.10 0.03
N ALA A 43 2.64 11.07 -0.53
CA ALA A 43 3.78 11.23 -1.44
C ALA A 43 3.38 11.66 -2.87
N GLY A 44 2.07 11.86 -3.13
CA GLY A 44 1.55 12.34 -4.41
C GLY A 44 1.19 11.24 -5.41
N VAL A 45 1.23 9.96 -5.01
CA VAL A 45 0.73 8.86 -5.85
C VAL A 45 -0.78 8.94 -5.94
N THR A 46 -1.28 9.01 -7.18
CA THR A 46 -2.72 9.10 -7.47
C THR A 46 -3.24 7.91 -8.26
N ASP A 47 -2.37 7.22 -9.01
CA ASP A 47 -2.70 5.99 -9.73
C ASP A 47 -2.17 4.76 -9.00
N PHE A 48 -3.08 4.05 -8.33
CA PHE A 48 -2.80 2.79 -7.65
C PHE A 48 -3.02 1.55 -8.55
N GLY A 49 -3.53 1.74 -9.78
CA GLY A 49 -3.77 0.65 -10.72
C GLY A 49 -2.48 -0.10 -11.09
N ARG A 50 -1.33 0.59 -11.06
CA ARG A 50 0.00 -0.01 -11.27
C ARG A 50 0.36 -1.10 -10.26
N TYR A 51 -0.29 -1.12 -9.09
CA TYR A 51 -0.06 -2.12 -8.07
C TYR A 51 -1.06 -3.27 -8.15
N SER A 52 -2.08 -3.23 -9.01
CA SER A 52 -3.02 -4.35 -9.14
C SER A 52 -2.39 -5.53 -9.88
N ILE A 53 -2.56 -6.75 -9.37
CA ILE A 53 -2.16 -7.97 -10.11
C ILE A 53 -3.06 -8.18 -11.34
N ASP A 54 -4.37 -7.98 -11.18
CA ASP A 54 -5.35 -7.96 -12.27
C ASP A 54 -6.06 -6.61 -12.29
N PRO A 55 -5.84 -5.76 -13.31
CA PRO A 55 -6.49 -4.44 -13.42
C PRO A 55 -8.02 -4.49 -13.57
N GLN A 56 -8.60 -5.66 -13.89
CA GLN A 56 -10.05 -5.84 -14.03
C GLN A 56 -10.73 -6.23 -12.72
N ARG A 57 -9.97 -6.49 -11.65
CA ARG A 57 -10.50 -6.86 -10.34
C ARG A 57 -10.27 -5.76 -9.32
N THR A 58 -11.22 -5.66 -8.39
CA THR A 58 -11.05 -4.84 -7.18
C THR A 58 -10.21 -5.64 -6.18
N PRO A 59 -9.07 -5.10 -5.71
CA PRO A 59 -8.29 -5.76 -4.68
C PRO A 59 -9.12 -5.98 -3.42
N ARG A 60 -8.94 -7.13 -2.78
CA ARG A 60 -9.60 -7.44 -1.52
C ARG A 60 -9.02 -6.57 -0.40
N LEU A 61 -9.89 -6.09 0.49
CA LEU A 61 -9.46 -5.39 1.70
C LEU A 61 -8.63 -6.33 2.58
N ASP A 62 -7.57 -5.80 3.18
CA ASP A 62 -6.74 -6.56 4.12
C ASP A 62 -7.46 -6.70 5.48
N LEU A 63 -6.95 -7.59 6.31
CA LEU A 63 -7.45 -7.81 7.66
C LEU A 63 -7.28 -6.56 8.52
N PHE A 64 -8.21 -6.36 9.45
CA PHE A 64 -8.17 -5.29 10.46
C PHE A 64 -8.28 -3.86 9.92
N VAL A 65 -8.74 -3.71 8.67
CA VAL A 65 -9.12 -2.44 8.04
C VAL A 65 -10.62 -2.50 7.70
N GLU A 66 -11.33 -1.38 7.84
CA GLU A 66 -12.78 -1.23 7.55
C GLU A 66 -13.03 -0.48 6.25
#